data_AF-E2B1U4-F1
#
_entry.id   AF-E2B1U4-F1
#
_cell.length_a   1.000
_cell.length_b   1.000
_cell.length_c   1.000
_cell.angle_alpha   90.00
_cell.angle_beta   90.00
_cell.angle_gamma   90.00
#
_symmetry.space_group_name_H-M   'P 1'
#
loop_
_entity.id
_entity.type
_entity.pdbx_description
1 polymer ?
#
loop_
_entity_poly.entity_id
_entity_poly.type
_entity_poly.pdbx_seq_one_letter_code
_entity_poly.pdbx_strand_id
1 'polypeptide(L)'
;YAVVEFQDGLQLIPSNWLNNDETKAVWPNFTNNKRYDKAVRSMEEPQSTWVQHNIIKIYGKYLNYAVARQKLKQAEDVSDLTSNTE
;
A
#
# COMPACT_ATOMS: atom_id res chain seq x y z
N TYR A 1 3.44 -6.60 5.10
CA TYR A 1 3.22 -5.85 3.84
C TYR A 1 1.81 -6.08 3.39
N ALA A 2 1.02 -5.02 3.24
CA ALA A 2 -0.34 -5.08 2.76
C ALA A 2 -0.40 -4.47 1.36
N VAL A 3 -1.05 -5.19 0.44
CA VAL A 3 -1.43 -4.68 -0.87
C VAL A 3 -2.77 -4.00 -0.70
N VAL A 4 -2.77 -2.69 -0.88
CA VAL A 4 -3.91 -1.82 -0.62
C VAL A 4 -4.13 -0.91 -1.81
N GLU A 5 -5.38 -0.58 -2.08
CA GLU A 5 -5.79 0.32 -3.15
C GLU A 5 -6.25 1.63 -2.53
N PHE A 6 -5.68 2.72 -3.02
CA PHE A 6 -6.02 4.08 -2.69
C PHE A 6 -6.70 4.75 -3.89
N GLN A 7 -7.19 5.97 -3.72
CA GLN A 7 -7.73 6.75 -4.84
C GLN A 7 -6.71 6.99 -5.95
N ASP A 8 -5.42 7.08 -5.61
CA ASP A 8 -4.32 7.23 -6.57
C ASP A 8 -3.87 5.90 -7.20
N GLY A 9 -4.46 4.77 -6.78
CA GLY A 9 -4.17 3.43 -7.29
C GLY A 9 -3.65 2.45 -6.25
N LEU A 10 -3.15 1.33 -6.75
CA LEU A 10 -2.64 0.21 -5.95
C LEU A 10 -1.24 0.51 -5.40
N GLN A 11 -1.07 0.26 -4.10
CA GLN A 11 0.19 0.54 -3.42
C GLN A 11 0.51 -0.50 -2.34
N LEU A 12 1.81 -0.66 -2.09
CA LEU A 12 2.33 -1.62 -1.12
C LEU A 12 2.87 -0.89 0.11
N ILE A 13 2.26 -1.14 1.27
CA ILE A 13 2.64 -0.57 2.56
C ILE A 13 3.01 -1.68 3.56
N PRO A 14 3.78 -1.42 4.61
CA PRO A 14 3.93 -2.35 5.72
C PRO A 14 2.63 -2.41 6.54
N SER A 15 2.38 -3.56 7.17
CA SER A 15 1.15 -3.76 7.94
C SER A 15 1.07 -2.86 9.18
N ASN A 16 2.22 -2.38 9.67
CA ASN A 16 2.32 -1.46 10.80
C ASN A 16 1.78 -0.05 10.49
N TRP A 17 1.59 0.29 9.22
CA TRP A 17 1.04 1.59 8.81
C TRP A 17 -0.48 1.57 8.74
N LEU A 18 -1.09 0.39 8.81
CA LEU A 18 -2.54 0.26 8.84
C LEU A 18 -3.08 0.67 10.21
N ASN A 19 -4.22 1.36 10.22
CA ASN A 19 -5.03 1.50 11.42
C ASN A 19 -5.56 0.13 11.88
N ASN A 20 -5.97 0.02 13.15
CA ASN A 20 -6.70 -1.11 13.71
C ASN A 20 -7.91 -1.53 12.87
N ASP A 21 -8.62 -0.56 12.29
CA ASP A 21 -9.79 -0.82 11.43
C ASP A 21 -9.40 -1.23 10.00
N GLU A 22 -8.12 -1.16 9.63
CA GLU A 22 -7.60 -1.48 8.29
C GLU A 22 -8.27 -0.70 7.14
N THR A 23 -8.94 0.40 7.44
CA THR A 23 -9.60 1.29 6.47
C THR A 23 -8.72 2.47 6.06
N LYS A 24 -7.63 2.70 6.80
CA LYS A 24 -6.71 3.81 6.58
C LYS A 24 -5.28 3.36 6.79
N ALA A 25 -4.38 4.02 6.08
CA ALA A 25 -2.94 3.84 6.24
C ALA A 25 -2.27 5.18 6.46
N VAL A 26 -1.12 5.17 7.13
CA VAL A 26 -0.37 6.39 7.44
C VAL A 26 1.03 6.35 6.86
N TRP A 27 1.44 7.43 6.22
CA TRP A 27 2.83 7.65 5.80
C TRP A 27 3.13 9.15 5.66
N PRO A 28 4.39 9.58 5.79
CA PRO A 28 4.73 10.99 5.61
C PRO A 28 4.62 11.35 4.12
N ASN A 29 4.40 12.62 3.80
CA ASN A 29 4.35 13.08 2.41
C ASN A 29 5.75 12.96 1.76
N PHE A 30 6.08 11.76 1.28
CA PHE A 30 7.38 11.47 0.69
C PHE A 30 7.42 12.11 -0.69
N THR A 31 8.21 13.17 -0.82
CA THR A 31 8.58 13.73 -2.12
C THR A 31 9.52 12.80 -2.91
N ASN A 32 10.03 11.73 -2.30
CA ASN A 32 10.99 10.82 -2.92
C ASN A 32 10.60 9.35 -2.70
N ASN A 33 10.25 8.68 -3.80
CA ASN A 33 9.90 7.25 -3.82
C ASN A 33 10.96 6.34 -3.21
N LYS A 34 12.27 6.69 -3.30
CA LYS A 34 13.34 5.90 -2.67
C LYS A 34 13.23 5.89 -1.15
N ARG A 35 12.81 7.00 -0.54
CA ARG A 35 12.62 7.07 0.91
C ARG A 35 11.39 6.29 1.33
N TYR A 36 10.30 6.38 0.56
CA TYR A 36 9.11 5.57 0.75
C TYR A 36 9.47 4.07 0.72
N ASP A 37 10.14 3.60 -0.33
CA ASP A 37 10.53 2.19 -0.46
C ASP A 37 11.41 1.72 0.72
N LYS A 38 12.34 2.58 1.17
CA LYS A 38 13.18 2.27 2.33
C LYS A 38 12.34 2.16 3.60
N ALA A 39 11.43 3.11 3.84
CA ALA A 39 10.56 3.11 5.02
C ALA A 39 9.63 1.89 5.04
N VAL A 40 9.08 1.51 3.87
CA VAL A 40 8.27 0.29 3.71
C VAL A 40 9.10 -0.96 4.02
N ARG A 41 10.31 -1.08 3.45
CA ARG A 41 11.21 -2.22 3.70
C ARG A 41 11.67 -2.32 5.14
N SER A 42 11.89 -1.18 5.79
CA SER A 42 12.27 -1.09 7.20
C SER A 42 11.09 -1.19 8.15
N MET A 43 9.85 -1.25 7.65
CA MET A 43 8.62 -1.20 8.46
C MET A 43 8.65 -0.04 9.47
N GLU A 44 9.09 1.13 9.00
CA GLU A 44 9.30 2.32 9.85
C GLU A 44 8.06 2.61 10.69
N GLU A 45 8.23 2.93 11.96
CA GLU A 45 7.08 3.15 12.84
C GLU A 45 6.35 4.44 12.48
N PRO A 46 5.01 4.42 12.46
CA PRO A 46 4.25 5.61 12.15
C PRO A 46 4.40 6.69 13.20
N GLN A 47 4.64 7.91 12.73
CA GLN A 47 4.77 9.10 13.59
C GLN A 47 3.52 9.97 13.50
N SER A 48 3.26 10.75 14.55
CA SER A 48 2.11 11.68 14.60
C SER A 48 2.14 12.76 13.51
N THR A 49 3.29 12.98 12.87
CA THR A 49 3.47 13.90 11.74
C THR A 49 3.06 13.31 10.39
N TRP A 50 2.73 12.02 10.35
CA TRP A 50 2.38 11.33 9.11
C TRP A 50 0.94 11.62 8.69
N VAL A 51 0.71 11.58 7.38
CA VAL A 51 -0.60 11.86 6.79
C VAL A 51 -1.36 10.54 6.69
N GLN A 52 -2.67 10.59 6.99
CA GLN A 52 -3.54 9.44 6.83
C GLN A 52 -4.15 9.43 5.43
N HIS A 53 -4.12 8.27 4.80
CA HIS A 53 -4.70 8.01 3.49
C HIS A 53 -5.81 6.97 3.62
N ASN A 54 -6.96 7.25 3.00
CA ASN A 54 -8.10 6.34 3.03
C ASN A 54 -7.89 5.20 2.05
N ILE A 55 -8.00 3.97 2.54
CA ILE A 55 -7.91 2.76 1.74
C ILE A 55 -9.29 2.50 1.14
N ILE A 56 -9.33 2.29 -0.17
CA ILE A 56 -10.52 1.83 -0.90
C ILE A 56 -10.70 0.33 -0.64
N LYS A 57 -9.62 -0.44 -0.82
CA LYS A 57 -9.67 -1.89 -0.72
C LYS A 57 -8.33 -2.49 -0.30
N ILE A 58 -8.38 -3.54 0.51
CA ILE A 58 -7.21 -4.36 0.82
C ILE A 58 -7.31 -5.67 0.03
N TYR A 59 -6.30 -5.95 -0.78
CA TYR A 59 -6.22 -7.19 -1.57
C TYR A 59 -5.64 -8.34 -0.74
N GLY A 60 -4.73 -8.04 0.18
CA GLY A 60 -4.17 -9.04 1.07
C GLY A 60 -2.95 -8.55 1.84
N LYS A 61 -2.61 -9.30 2.90
CA LYS A 61 -1.45 -9.06 3.76
C LYS A 61 -0.47 -10.22 3.64
N TYR A 62 0.79 -9.87 3.51
CA TYR A 62 1.89 -10.79 3.26
C TYR A 62 3.09 -10.41 4.13
N LEU A 63 3.80 -11.42 4.64
CA LEU A 63 5.03 -11.22 5.41
C LEU A 63 6.23 -10.90 4.51
N ASN A 64 6.24 -11.46 3.29
CA ASN A 64 7.33 -11.29 2.33
C ASN A 64 7.06 -10.13 1.37
N TYR A 65 7.98 -9.16 1.31
CA TYR A 65 7.91 -8.04 0.37
C TYR A 65 7.81 -8.50 -1.08
N ALA A 66 8.61 -9.50 -1.47
CA ALA A 66 8.61 -10.04 -2.83
C ALA A 66 7.25 -10.61 -3.23
N VAL A 67 6.62 -11.40 -2.35
CA VAL A 67 5.28 -11.97 -2.56
C VAL A 67 4.24 -10.86 -2.65
N ALA A 68 4.29 -9.90 -1.74
CA ALA A 68 3.36 -8.78 -1.72
C ALA A 68 3.47 -7.93 -2.99
N ARG A 69 4.69 -7.69 -3.48
CA ARG A 69 4.94 -6.94 -4.70
C ARG A 69 4.49 -7.69 -5.96
N GLN A 70 4.65 -9.02 -5.99
CA GLN A 70 4.08 -9.84 -7.06
C GLN A 70 2.55 -9.76 -7.07
N LYS A 71 1.92 -9.77 -5.89
CA LYS A 71 0.47 -9.65 -5.73
C LYS A 71 -0.05 -8.26 -6.10
N LEU A 72 0.69 -7.20 -5.77
CA LEU A 72 0.43 -5.85 -6.25
C LEU A 72 0.37 -5.81 -7.77
N LYS A 73 1.42 -6.30 -8.44
CA LYS A 73 1.48 -6.33 -9.90
C LYS A 73 0.35 -7.13 -10.53
N GLN A 74 -0.03 -8.26 -9.92
CA GLN A 74 -1.20 -9.04 -10.34
C GLN A 74 -2.50 -8.26 -10.18
N ALA A 75 -2.66 -7.51 -9.09
CA ALA A 75 -3.84 -6.68 -8.85
C ALA A 75 -3.92 -5.50 -9.85
N GLU A 76 -2.79 -4.87 -10.16
CA GLU A 76 -2.70 -3.80 -11.16
C GLU A 76 -3.14 -4.33 -12.55
N ASP A 77 -2.57 -5.46 -12.98
CA ASP A 77 -2.88 -6.10 -14.26
C ASP A 77 -4.37 -6.48 -14.38
N VAL A 78 -4.97 -7.02 -13.32
CA VAL A 78 -6.40 -7.36 -13.27
C VAL A 78 -7.27 -6.11 -13.29
N SER A 79 -6.90 -5.05 -12.57
CA SER A 79 -7.67 -3.80 -12.51
C SER A 79 -7.73 -3.11 -13.89
N ASP A 80 -6.59 -3.04 -14.58
CA ASP A 80 -6.49 -2.54 -15.96
C ASP A 80 -7.33 -3.37 -16.93
N LEU A 81 -7.30 -4.70 -16.83
CA LEU A 81 -8.09 -5.60 -17.67
C LEU A 81 -9.60 -5.44 -17.45
N THR A 82 -10.04 -5.30 -16.20
CA THR A 82 -11.47 -5.15 -15.87
C THR A 82 -12.05 -3.80 -16.29
N SER A 83 -11.21 -2.79 -16.55
CA SER A 83 -11.67 -1.46 -17.00
C SER A 83 -12.04 -1.43 -18.49
N ASN A 84 -11.80 -2.50 -19.24
CA ASN A 84 -11.95 -2.53 -20.70
C ASN A 84 -12.96 -3.57 -21.22
N THR A 85 -13.87 -4.05 -20.37
CA THR A 85 -14.94 -4.97 -20.79
C THR A 85 -16.29 -4.47 -20.28
N GLU A 86 -17.05 -3.93 -21.25
CA GLU A 86 -18.49 -3.55 -21.30
C GLU A 86 -18.92 -2.14 -20.89
#